data_AF-A0A2W0BMS7-F1
#
_entry.id   AF-A0A2W0BMS7-F1
#
_cell.length_a   1.000
_cell.length_b   1.000
_cell.length_c   1.000
_cell.angle_alpha   90.00
_cell.angle_beta   90.00
_cell.angle_gamma   90.00
#
_symmetry.space_group_name_H-M   'P 1'
#
loop_
_entity.id
_entity.type
_entity.pdbx_description
1 polymer ?
#
loop_
_entity_poly.entity_id
_entity_poly.type
_entity_poly.pdbx_seq_one_letter_code
_entity_poly.pdbx_strand_id
1 'polypeptide(L)'
;MGNAQAQKYHSGTTSRTALGIFFGIGHNKRIPVIAAGGMPNHVHLAIDLPPVMKVGDAISAFKANSSRWLKQEGVRGFAWQTGYGAFSFGIPQVEQVKRYIHNQAEHHKKYSFEEEFLDLLKRAGVDYDPRNVFE
;
A
#
# COMPACT_ATOMS: atom_id res chain seq x y z
N MET A 1 -25.94 5.77 -5.72
CA MET A 1 -25.21 7.02 -6.00
C MET A 1 -24.54 7.47 -4.72
N GLY A 2 -23.22 7.31 -4.62
CA GLY A 2 -22.45 7.64 -3.44
C GLY A 2 -20.99 7.74 -3.85
N ASN A 3 -20.60 8.91 -4.34
CA ASN A 3 -19.24 9.18 -4.78
C ASN A 3 -18.34 9.30 -3.53
N ALA A 4 -17.64 8.22 -3.19
CA ALA A 4 -16.55 8.29 -2.23
C ALA A 4 -15.35 8.94 -2.95
N GLN A 5 -15.26 10.27 -2.88
CA GLN A 5 -14.07 10.98 -3.30
C GLN A 5 -12.92 10.58 -2.37
N ALA A 6 -11.83 10.06 -2.93
CA ALA A 6 -10.58 9.87 -2.21
C ALA A 6 -10.10 11.24 -1.71
N GLN A 7 -10.32 11.52 -0.41
CA GLN A 7 -9.78 12.71 0.21
C GLN A 7 -8.25 12.59 0.22
N LYS A 8 -7.59 13.51 -0.49
CA LYS A 8 -6.14 13.71 -0.39
C LYS A 8 -5.82 14.05 1.06
N TYR A 9 -5.30 13.09 1.82
CA TYR A 9 -4.78 13.37 3.15
C TYR A 9 -3.65 14.41 3.02
N HIS A 10 -3.85 15.58 3.59
CA HIS A 10 -2.78 16.53 3.87
C HIS A 10 -2.42 16.35 5.35
N SER A 11 -1.58 15.36 5.65
CA SER A 11 -0.86 15.34 6.92
C SER A 11 0.62 15.30 6.58
N GLY A 12 1.31 16.43 6.80
CA GLY A 12 2.76 16.56 6.73
C GLY A 12 3.46 15.77 7.85
N THR A 13 3.15 14.49 7.97
CA THR A 13 3.70 13.62 9.01
C THR A 13 3.87 12.21 8.47
N THR A 14 4.67 12.07 7.43
CA THR A 14 5.37 10.80 7.14
C THR A 14 6.48 10.61 8.18
N SER A 15 6.13 10.66 9.47
CA SER A 15 7.05 10.34 10.56
C SER A 15 7.13 8.82 10.68
N ARG A 16 8.34 8.30 10.95
CA ARG A 16 8.65 6.86 11.11
C ARG A 16 7.65 6.10 12.00
N THR A 17 6.91 6.79 12.86
CA THR A 17 5.86 6.25 13.74
C THR A 17 4.62 5.72 13.00
N ALA A 18 4.17 6.36 11.91
CA ALA A 18 2.90 6.02 11.26
C ALA A 18 2.96 4.70 10.48
N LEU A 19 4.14 4.35 9.93
CA LEU A 19 4.34 3.11 9.18
C LEU A 19 4.66 1.91 10.08
N GLY A 20 5.08 2.16 11.33
CA GLY A 20 5.37 1.12 12.32
C GLY A 20 4.18 0.21 12.60
N ILE A 21 2.94 0.71 12.42
CA ILE A 21 1.73 -0.08 12.57
C ILE A 21 1.72 -1.31 11.64
N PHE A 22 2.22 -1.19 10.40
CA PHE A 22 2.18 -2.30 9.45
C PHE A 22 3.10 -3.44 9.90
N PHE A 23 4.25 -3.14 10.48
CA PHE A 23 5.11 -4.16 11.10
C PHE A 23 4.41 -4.85 12.28
N GLY A 24 3.71 -4.09 13.12
CA GLY A 24 2.93 -4.66 14.24
C GLY A 24 1.77 -5.54 13.76
N ILE A 25 1.03 -5.12 12.74
CA ILE A 25 -0.04 -5.91 12.13
C ILE A 25 0.54 -7.19 11.51
N GLY A 26 1.63 -7.07 10.75
CA GLY A 26 2.31 -8.19 10.12
C GLY A 26 2.76 -9.22 11.15
N HIS A 27 3.44 -8.78 12.20
CA HIS A 27 3.84 -9.63 13.33
C HIS A 27 2.64 -10.40 13.92
N ASN A 28 1.54 -9.70 14.24
CA ASN A 28 0.34 -10.30 14.82
C ASN A 28 -0.38 -11.28 13.88
N LYS A 29 -0.22 -11.08 12.57
CA LYS A 29 -0.79 -11.96 11.53
C LYS A 29 0.19 -13.02 11.03
N ARG A 30 1.40 -13.06 11.58
CA ARG A 30 2.50 -13.94 11.14
C ARG A 30 2.85 -13.74 9.66
N ILE A 31 2.83 -12.48 9.22
CA ILE A 31 3.23 -12.03 7.90
C ILE A 31 4.49 -11.17 8.08
N PRO A 32 5.69 -11.69 7.77
CA PRO A 32 6.91 -10.87 7.83
C PRO A 32 6.79 -9.66 6.90
N VAL A 33 6.96 -8.47 7.44
CA VAL A 33 7.01 -7.21 6.67
C VAL A 33 8.48 -6.87 6.47
N ILE A 34 8.92 -6.86 5.22
CA ILE A 34 10.30 -6.60 4.82
C ILE A 34 10.55 -5.09 4.73
N ALA A 35 9.57 -4.34 4.18
CA ALA A 35 9.58 -2.89 4.15
C ALA A 35 8.16 -2.34 4.07
N ALA A 36 7.98 -1.14 4.63
CA ALA A 36 6.75 -0.38 4.53
C ALA A 36 7.11 1.09 4.23
N GLY A 37 6.36 1.70 3.33
CA GLY A 37 6.51 3.08 2.90
C GLY A 37 5.18 3.60 2.40
N GLY A 38 5.03 4.91 2.24
CA GLY A 38 3.78 5.44 1.72
C GLY A 38 3.84 6.91 1.40
N MET A 39 2.83 7.32 0.63
CA MET A 39 2.47 8.68 0.30
C MET A 39 1.15 9.02 1.00
N PRO A 40 0.75 10.31 1.03
CA PRO A 40 -0.48 10.66 1.71
C PRO A 40 -1.74 9.97 1.14
N ASN A 41 -1.73 9.52 -0.12
CA ASN A 41 -2.86 8.84 -0.75
C ASN A 41 -2.72 7.31 -0.90
N HIS A 42 -1.55 6.71 -0.66
CA HIS A 42 -1.37 5.25 -0.79
C HIS A 42 -0.17 4.72 0.01
N VAL A 43 -0.12 3.41 0.23
CA VAL A 43 0.96 2.73 0.98
C VAL A 43 1.51 1.57 0.15
N HIS A 44 2.82 1.38 0.21
CA HIS A 44 3.55 0.25 -0.36
C HIS A 44 4.05 -0.67 0.77
N LEU A 45 3.77 -1.97 0.65
CA LEU A 45 4.26 -3.00 1.57
C LEU A 45 5.01 -4.09 0.79
N ALA A 46 6.26 -4.35 1.18
CA ALA A 46 6.97 -5.57 0.80
C ALA A 46 6.80 -6.58 1.93
N ILE A 47 6.14 -7.71 1.64
CA ILE A 47 5.85 -8.75 2.61
C ILE A 47 6.35 -10.11 2.12
N ASP A 48 6.71 -10.96 3.06
CA ASP A 48 6.79 -12.40 2.83
C ASP A 48 5.41 -12.99 3.15
N LEU A 49 4.73 -13.51 2.14
CA LEU A 49 3.38 -14.04 2.31
C LEU A 49 3.48 -15.53 2.68
N PRO A 50 2.92 -15.96 3.84
CA PRO A 50 2.90 -17.37 4.19
C PRO A 50 2.22 -18.20 3.09
N PRO A 51 2.78 -19.36 2.68
CA PRO A 51 2.25 -20.15 1.55
C PRO A 51 0.78 -20.58 1.69
N VAL A 52 0.28 -20.66 2.93
CA VAL A 52 -1.09 -21.05 3.26
C VAL A 52 -2.08 -19.87 3.26
N MET A 53 -1.59 -18.64 3.10
CA MET A 53 -2.40 -17.42 3.19
C MET A 53 -2.70 -16.86 1.80
N LYS A 54 -3.97 -16.52 1.54
CA LYS A 54 -4.34 -15.82 0.31
C LYS A 54 -3.92 -14.35 0.39
N VAL A 55 -3.50 -13.78 -0.73
CA VAL A 55 -3.13 -12.35 -0.82
C VAL A 55 -4.26 -11.45 -0.31
N GLY A 56 -5.50 -11.72 -0.72
CA GLY A 56 -6.68 -10.95 -0.28
C GLY A 56 -6.89 -10.97 1.24
N ASP A 57 -6.59 -12.07 1.91
CA ASP A 57 -6.71 -12.19 3.37
C ASP A 57 -5.64 -11.34 4.07
N ALA A 58 -4.40 -11.35 3.56
CA ALA A 58 -3.32 -10.51 4.06
C ALA A 58 -3.66 -9.02 3.92
N ILE A 59 -4.08 -8.59 2.72
CA ILE A 59 -4.46 -7.20 2.44
C ILE A 59 -5.66 -6.78 3.30
N SER A 60 -6.68 -7.62 3.42
CA SER A 60 -7.83 -7.37 4.29
C SER A 60 -7.39 -7.14 5.75
N ALA A 61 -6.47 -7.97 6.26
CA ALA A 61 -5.93 -7.80 7.59
C ALA A 61 -5.19 -6.45 7.76
N PHE A 62 -4.30 -6.09 6.82
CA PHE A 62 -3.60 -4.80 6.88
C PHE A 62 -4.57 -3.62 6.81
N LYS A 63 -5.51 -3.62 5.87
CA LYS A 63 -6.49 -2.54 5.69
C LYS A 63 -7.38 -2.38 6.91
N ALA A 64 -7.97 -3.47 7.41
CA ALA A 64 -8.90 -3.42 8.52
C ALA A 64 -8.24 -2.95 9.83
N ASN A 65 -7.06 -3.48 10.15
CA ASN A 65 -6.38 -3.12 11.40
C ASN A 65 -5.82 -1.70 11.36
N SER A 66 -5.29 -1.25 10.22
CA SER A 66 -4.82 0.13 10.06
C SER A 66 -5.96 1.14 10.06
N SER A 67 -7.09 0.85 9.40
CA SER A 67 -8.28 1.70 9.47
C SER A 67 -8.82 1.85 10.88
N ARG A 68 -8.83 0.75 11.66
CA ARG A 68 -9.25 0.81 13.06
C ARG A 68 -8.32 1.70 13.88
N TRP A 69 -7.01 1.51 13.75
CA TRP A 69 -6.02 2.30 14.47
C TRP A 69 -6.09 3.79 14.10
N LEU A 70 -6.11 4.13 12.80
CA LEU A 70 -6.21 5.52 12.35
C LEU A 70 -7.46 6.22 12.91
N LYS A 71 -8.60 5.52 12.95
CA LYS A 71 -9.83 6.04 13.56
C LYS A 71 -9.68 6.25 15.08
N GLN A 72 -8.96 5.36 15.77
CA GLN A 72 -8.64 5.51 17.20
C GLN A 72 -7.71 6.71 17.46
N GLU A 73 -6.76 6.98 16.56
CA GLU A 73 -5.90 8.17 16.59
C GLU A 73 -6.63 9.47 16.16
N GLY A 74 -7.96 9.40 15.95
CA GLY A 74 -8.78 10.57 15.64
C GLY A 74 -8.91 10.91 14.15
N VAL A 75 -8.37 10.07 13.26
CA VAL A 75 -8.52 10.25 11.80
C VAL A 75 -9.93 9.83 11.37
N ARG A 76 -10.87 10.77 11.43
CA ARG A 76 -12.25 10.57 11.03
C ARG A 76 -12.37 10.46 9.50
N GLY A 77 -13.32 9.63 9.05
CA GLY A 77 -13.61 9.46 7.62
C GLY A 77 -12.58 8.63 6.84
N PHE A 78 -11.51 8.14 7.48
CA PHE A 78 -10.53 7.30 6.80
C PHE A 78 -11.18 6.02 6.25
N ALA A 79 -10.94 5.77 4.97
CA ALA A 79 -11.28 4.53 4.28
C ALA A 79 -10.19 4.21 3.25
N TRP A 80 -9.81 2.95 3.17
CA TRP A 80 -9.03 2.46 2.05
C TRP A 80 -9.91 2.33 0.81
N GLN A 81 -9.32 2.52 -0.37
CA GLN A 81 -9.94 2.07 -1.62
C GLN A 81 -10.30 0.58 -1.55
N THR A 82 -11.33 0.17 -2.29
CA THR A 82 -11.80 -1.22 -2.32
C THR A 82 -10.69 -2.15 -2.83
N GLY A 83 -10.12 -1.83 -3.99
CA GLY A 83 -9.11 -2.64 -4.68
C GLY A 83 -7.71 -2.62 -4.06
N TYR A 84 -6.82 -3.46 -4.59
CA TYR A 84 -5.40 -3.47 -4.23
C TYR A 84 -4.56 -3.95 -5.42
N GLY A 85 -3.32 -3.48 -5.50
CA GLY A 85 -2.30 -4.05 -6.38
C GLY A 85 -1.44 -5.06 -5.61
N ALA A 86 -1.14 -6.20 -6.23
CA ALA A 86 -0.23 -7.19 -5.67
C ALA A 86 0.70 -7.71 -6.77
N PHE A 87 2.00 -7.59 -6.54
CA PHE A 87 3.04 -7.93 -7.51
C PHE A 87 4.09 -8.80 -6.83
N SER A 88 4.44 -9.92 -7.44
CA SER A 88 5.48 -10.83 -6.93
C SER A 88 6.87 -10.39 -7.39
N PHE A 89 7.86 -10.56 -6.54
CA PHE A 89 9.27 -10.33 -6.85
C PHE A 89 10.13 -11.41 -6.18
N GLY A 90 11.30 -11.68 -6.75
CA GLY A 90 12.23 -12.69 -6.23
C GLY A 90 13.19 -12.13 -5.18
N ILE A 91 13.85 -13.02 -4.44
CA ILE A 91 14.88 -12.70 -3.44
C ILE A 91 15.95 -11.72 -3.98
N PRO A 92 16.48 -11.86 -5.23
CA PRO A 92 17.48 -10.93 -5.75
C PRO A 92 16.99 -9.48 -5.86
N GLN A 93 15.68 -9.26 -5.92
CA GLN A 93 15.06 -7.94 -6.08
C GLN A 93 14.76 -7.27 -4.73
N VAL A 94 14.91 -7.96 -3.59
CA VAL A 94 14.51 -7.45 -2.26
C VAL A 94 15.12 -6.07 -1.96
N GLU A 95 16.42 -5.89 -2.17
CA GLU A 95 17.07 -4.62 -1.88
C GLU A 95 16.65 -3.50 -2.85
N GLN A 96 16.33 -3.85 -4.10
CA GLN A 96 15.77 -2.89 -5.06
C GLN A 96 14.37 -2.44 -4.63
N VAL A 97 13.51 -3.38 -4.23
CA VAL A 97 12.15 -3.10 -3.75
C VAL A 97 12.17 -2.27 -2.47
N LYS A 98 13.04 -2.60 -1.51
CA LYS A 98 13.22 -1.79 -0.29
C LYS A 98 13.61 -0.35 -0.62
N ARG A 99 14.59 -0.16 -1.52
CA ARG A 99 14.99 1.19 -1.96
C ARG A 99 13.86 1.93 -2.67
N TYR A 100 13.11 1.25 -3.53
CA TYR A 100 11.95 1.82 -4.20
C TYR A 100 10.91 2.33 -3.19
N ILE A 101 10.53 1.49 -2.21
CA ILE A 101 9.58 1.86 -1.15
C ILE A 101 10.07 3.05 -0.31
N HIS A 102 11.36 3.07 0.07
CA HIS A 102 11.92 4.16 0.87
C HIS A 102 12.02 5.49 0.10
N ASN A 103 12.16 5.44 -1.22
CA ASN A 103 12.34 6.63 -2.07
C ASN A 103 11.03 7.13 -2.71
N GLN A 104 9.88 6.63 -2.27
CA GLN A 104 8.56 6.99 -2.78
C GLN A 104 8.28 8.51 -2.77
N ALA A 105 8.70 9.21 -1.71
CA ALA A 105 8.53 10.66 -1.64
C ALA A 105 9.28 11.42 -2.74
N GLU A 106 10.44 10.93 -3.17
CA GLU A 106 11.20 11.51 -4.29
C GLU A 106 10.59 11.09 -5.64
N HIS A 107 10.20 9.83 -5.77
CA HIS A 107 9.52 9.31 -6.95
C HIS A 107 8.27 10.14 -7.30
N HIS A 108 7.45 10.44 -6.30
CA HIS A 108 6.22 11.23 -6.46
C HIS A 108 6.42 12.74 -6.61
N LYS A 109 7.65 13.23 -6.67
CA LYS A 109 7.92 14.58 -7.23
C LYS A 109 7.78 14.61 -8.75
N LYS A 110 7.85 13.44 -9.41
CA LYS A 110 7.86 13.30 -10.86
C LYS A 110 6.69 12.49 -11.42
N TYR A 111 6.21 11.51 -10.66
CA TYR A 111 5.16 10.60 -11.11
C TYR A 111 3.93 10.67 -10.21
N SER A 112 2.74 10.60 -10.78
CA SER A 112 1.50 10.45 -10.02
C SER A 112 1.32 9.00 -9.53
N PHE A 113 0.35 8.79 -8.63
CA PHE A 113 -0.03 7.42 -8.22
C PHE A 113 -0.53 6.61 -9.42
N GLU A 114 -1.34 7.23 -10.29
CA GLU A 114 -1.90 6.61 -11.48
C GLU A 114 -0.79 6.19 -12.45
N GLU A 115 0.17 7.07 -12.73
CA GLU A 115 1.32 6.75 -13.60
C GLU A 115 2.15 5.60 -13.04
N GLU A 116 2.42 5.62 -11.73
CA GLU A 116 3.13 4.55 -11.05
C GLU A 116 2.37 3.21 -11.13
N PHE A 117 1.06 3.22 -10.85
CA PHE A 117 0.24 2.02 -10.84
C PHE A 117 0.17 1.38 -12.24
N LEU A 118 -0.01 2.19 -13.29
CA LEU A 118 -0.02 1.69 -14.66
C LEU A 118 1.35 1.15 -15.09
N ASP A 119 2.45 1.78 -14.67
CA ASP A 119 3.80 1.26 -14.92
C ASP A 119 4.04 -0.09 -14.22
N LEU A 120 3.55 -0.26 -12.98
CA LEU A 120 3.61 -1.54 -12.28
C LEU A 120 2.81 -2.65 -12.99
N LEU A 121 1.58 -2.35 -13.44
CA LEU A 121 0.76 -3.29 -14.22
C LEU A 121 1.48 -3.71 -15.51
N LYS A 122 2.02 -2.73 -16.24
CA LYS A 122 2.78 -2.96 -17.48
C LYS A 122 3.99 -3.85 -17.24
N ARG A 123 4.79 -3.57 -16.21
CA ARG A 123 5.98 -4.37 -15.86
C ARG A 123 5.63 -5.80 -15.44
N ALA A 124 4.46 -5.97 -14.82
CA ALA A 124 3.95 -7.27 -14.42
C ALA A 124 3.27 -8.04 -15.58
N GLY A 125 3.10 -7.42 -16.75
CA GLY A 125 2.39 -8.02 -17.87
C GLY A 125 0.89 -8.21 -17.60
N VAL A 126 0.30 -7.34 -16.76
CA VAL A 126 -1.13 -7.39 -16.43
C VAL A 126 -1.88 -6.46 -17.38
N ASP A 127 -2.76 -7.03 -18.20
CA ASP A 127 -3.69 -6.26 -19.02
C ASP A 127 -4.74 -5.57 -18.15
N TYR A 128 -5.13 -4.36 -18.54
CA TYR A 128 -6.16 -3.59 -17.84
C TYR A 128 -7.03 -2.81 -18.82
N ASP A 129 -8.30 -2.61 -18.45
CA ASP A 129 -9.19 -1.68 -19.15
C ASP A 129 -8.99 -0.27 -18.58
N PRO A 130 -8.53 0.72 -19.39
CA PRO A 130 -8.34 2.08 -18.93
C PRO A 130 -9.58 2.74 -18.32
N ARG A 131 -10.78 2.24 -18.63
CA ARG A 131 -12.05 2.77 -18.10
C ARG A 131 -12.28 2.39 -16.64
N ASN A 132 -11.76 1.25 -16.20
CA ASN A 132 -12.12 0.65 -14.91
C ASN A 132 -10.90 0.43 -13.99
N VAL A 133 -9.68 0.73 -14.44
CA VAL A 133 -8.43 0.41 -13.71
C VAL A 133 -8.28 1.13 -12.36
N PHE A 134 -9.07 2.18 -12.12
CA PHE A 134 -9.07 2.97 -10.89
C PHE A 134 -10.41 2.96 -10.13
N GLU A 135 -11.37 2.12 -10.55
CA GLU A 135 -12.69 2.00 -9.91
C GLU A 135 -12.69 1.10 -8.66
#